data_AF-A0A962H796-F1
#
_entry.id   AF-A0A962H796-F1
#
_cell.length_a   1.000
_cell.length_b   1.000
_cell.length_c   1.000
_cell.angle_alpha   90.00
_cell.angle_beta   90.00
_cell.angle_gamma   90.00
#
_symmetry.space_group_name_H-M   'P 1'
#
loop_
_entity.id
_entity.type
_entity.pdbx_description
1 polymer ?
#
loop_
_entity_poly.entity_id
_entity_poly.type
_entity_poly.pdbx_seq_one_letter_code
_entity_poly.pdbx_strand_id
1 'polypeptide(L)'
;MSIDQAGYRRAAQSLAVSALLHLIAGPLSGWADVGLLLVPVGVLYLLATLGLQRGWRALGFVVFPVMLGGSLICYAAWGSQIAAPIPGWIILGIIAADLACAAFLFRILWRSPVTG
;
A
#
# COMPACT_ATOMS: atom_id res chain seq x y z
N MET A 1 -24.53 -2.71 -6.49
CA MET A 1 -23.23 -2.26 -5.93
C MET A 1 -22.83 -1.00 -6.68
N SER A 2 -22.64 0.14 -6.00
CA SER A 2 -22.24 1.38 -6.69
C SER A 2 -20.82 1.24 -7.24
N ILE A 3 -20.50 1.98 -8.31
CA ILE A 3 -19.17 2.00 -8.96
C ILE A 3 -18.05 2.29 -7.94
N ASP A 4 -18.38 3.05 -6.90
CA ASP A 4 -17.45 3.45 -5.84
C ASP A 4 -17.09 2.29 -4.91
N GLN A 5 -18.06 1.45 -4.54
CA GLN A 5 -17.81 0.27 -3.70
C GLN A 5 -16.89 -0.74 -4.41
N ALA A 6 -17.04 -0.90 -5.73
CA ALA A 6 -16.15 -1.76 -6.50
C ALA A 6 -14.73 -1.17 -6.61
N GLY A 7 -14.62 0.16 -6.71
CA GLY A 7 -13.36 0.87 -6.63
C GLY A 7 -12.66 0.67 -5.30
N TYR A 8 -13.36 0.94 -4.19
CA TYR A 8 -12.81 0.81 -2.84
C TYR A 8 -12.36 -0.61 -2.54
N ARG A 9 -13.11 -1.63 -2.98
CA ARG A 9 -12.69 -3.02 -2.85
C ARG A 9 -11.36 -3.30 -3.54
N ARG A 10 -11.16 -2.81 -4.77
CA ARG A 10 -9.90 -2.99 -5.51
C ARG A 10 -8.74 -2.23 -4.89
N ALA A 11 -8.98 -0.99 -4.43
CA ALA A 11 -8.00 -0.21 -3.68
C ALA A 11 -7.58 -0.94 -2.39
N ALA A 12 -8.55 -1.45 -1.63
CA ALA A 12 -8.31 -2.20 -0.41
C ALA A 12 -7.58 -3.53 -0.67
N GLN A 13 -7.92 -4.26 -1.74
CA GLN A 13 -7.20 -5.48 -2.11
C GLN A 13 -5.74 -5.19 -2.46
N SER A 14 -5.48 -4.11 -3.19
CA SER A 14 -4.12 -3.70 -3.54
C SER A 14 -3.32 -3.30 -2.28
N LEU A 15 -3.95 -2.52 -1.38
CA LEU A 15 -3.37 -2.17 -0.09
C LEU A 15 -3.09 -3.40 0.78
N ALA A 16 -3.98 -4.39 0.79
CA ALA A 16 -3.81 -5.63 1.53
C ALA A 16 -2.61 -6.43 1.00
N VAL A 17 -2.45 -6.50 -0.33
CA VAL A 17 -1.26 -7.13 -0.94
C VAL A 17 0.00 -6.41 -0.49
N SER A 18 0.04 -5.08 -0.56
CA SER A 18 1.17 -4.29 -0.05
C SER A 18 1.44 -4.55 1.43
N ALA A 19 0.39 -4.57 2.26
CA ALA A 19 0.49 -4.85 3.70
C ALA A 19 1.13 -6.22 3.97
N LEU A 20 0.70 -7.26 3.25
CA LEU A 20 1.26 -8.60 3.40
C LEU A 20 2.74 -8.64 2.97
N LEU A 21 3.09 -7.98 1.87
CA LEU A 21 4.47 -7.89 1.41
C LEU A 21 5.38 -7.19 2.43
N HIS A 22 4.91 -6.12 3.06
CA HIS A 22 5.60 -5.45 4.16
C HIS A 22 5.81 -6.37 5.37
N LEU A 23 4.79 -7.15 5.75
CA LEU A 23 4.88 -8.06 6.88
C LEU A 23 5.87 -9.20 6.62
N ILE A 24 5.87 -9.79 5.43
CA ILE A 24 6.79 -10.88 5.10
C ILE A 24 8.22 -10.38 4.81
N ALA A 25 8.42 -9.09 4.55
CA ALA A 25 9.75 -8.52 4.37
C ALA A 25 10.63 -8.71 5.62
N GLY A 26 10.05 -8.67 6.82
CA GLY A 26 10.74 -8.95 8.08
C GLY A 26 11.41 -10.32 8.15
N PRO A 27 10.67 -11.44 8.06
CA PRO A 27 11.27 -12.77 8.06
C PRO A 27 12.17 -13.02 6.85
N LEU A 28 11.82 -12.49 5.66
CA LEU A 28 12.64 -12.69 4.46
C LEU A 28 13.96 -11.92 4.48
N SER A 29 14.07 -10.86 5.29
CA SER A 29 15.33 -10.15 5.53
C SER A 29 16.17 -10.76 6.66
N GLY A 30 15.76 -11.90 7.21
CA GLY A 30 16.38 -12.45 8.42
C GLY A 30 16.21 -11.55 9.63
N TRP A 31 15.13 -10.74 9.67
CA TRP A 31 14.86 -9.74 10.71
C TRP A 31 15.89 -8.60 10.80
N ALA A 32 16.53 -8.26 9.68
CA ALA A 32 17.33 -7.03 9.60
C ALA A 32 16.48 -5.78 9.91
N ASP A 33 17.12 -4.72 10.44
CA ASP A 33 16.46 -3.48 10.89
C ASP A 33 15.49 -2.90 9.86
N VAL A 34 15.90 -2.85 8.59
CA VAL A 34 15.06 -2.36 7.48
C VAL A 34 13.79 -3.20 7.31
N GLY A 35 13.88 -4.53 7.48
CA GLY A 35 12.72 -5.42 7.38
C GLY A 35 11.81 -5.32 8.60
N LEU A 36 12.39 -5.14 9.80
CA LEU A 36 11.64 -4.86 11.02
C LEU A 36 10.86 -3.55 10.94
N LEU A 37 11.43 -2.51 10.30
CA LEU A 37 10.75 -1.24 10.07
C LEU A 37 9.50 -1.38 9.17
N LEU A 38 9.49 -2.33 8.23
CA LEU A 38 8.36 -2.54 7.34
C LEU A 38 7.19 -3.25 8.03
N VAL A 39 7.43 -4.02 9.08
CA VAL A 39 6.36 -4.72 9.83
C VAL A 39 5.27 -3.78 10.37
N PRO A 40 5.58 -2.72 11.15
CA PRO A 40 4.55 -1.80 11.63
C PRO A 40 3.85 -1.07 10.48
N VAL A 41 4.52 -0.78 9.37
CA VAL A 41 3.89 -0.23 8.16
C VAL A 41 2.86 -1.21 7.60
N GLY A 42 3.21 -2.50 7.50
CA GLY A 42 2.30 -3.56 7.07
C GLY A 42 1.07 -3.66 7.98
N VAL A 43 1.23 -3.57 9.29
CA VAL A 43 0.10 -3.55 10.25
C VAL A 43 -0.81 -2.35 10.00
N LEU A 44 -0.25 -1.15 9.86
CA LEU A 44 -1.03 0.07 9.58
C LEU A 44 -1.80 -0.04 8.26
N TYR A 45 -1.18 -0.61 7.21
CA TYR A 45 -1.83 -0.80 5.92
C TYR A 45 -2.96 -1.84 5.99
N LEU A 46 -2.81 -2.89 6.81
CA LEU A 46 -3.89 -3.84 7.10
C LEU A 46 -5.07 -3.17 7.81
N LEU A 47 -4.82 -2.31 8.79
CA LEU A 47 -5.88 -1.53 9.43
C LEU A 47 -6.56 -0.58 8.44
N ALA A 48 -5.78 0.12 7.62
CA ALA A 48 -6.32 1.02 6.60
C ALA A 48 -7.13 0.26 5.53
N THR A 49 -6.76 -0.98 5.22
CA THR A 49 -7.54 -1.88 4.34
C THR A 49 -8.96 -2.04 4.86
N LEU A 50 -9.14 -2.26 6.17
CA LEU A 50 -10.46 -2.40 6.79
C LEU A 50 -11.30 -1.12 6.70
N GLY A 51 -10.66 0.05 6.73
CA GLY A 51 -11.35 1.34 6.54
C GLY A 51 -11.73 1.57 5.08
N LEU A 52 -10.86 1.25 4.13
CA LEU A 52 -11.17 1.34 2.70
C LEU A 52 -12.28 0.36 2.29
N GLN A 53 -12.32 -0.85 2.86
CA GLN A 53 -13.43 -1.80 2.63
C GLN A 53 -14.79 -1.26 3.09
N ARG A 54 -14.80 -0.35 4.08
CA ARG A 54 -16.01 0.36 4.53
C ARG A 54 -16.33 1.59 3.69
N GLY A 55 -15.54 1.89 2.66
CA GLY A 55 -15.73 3.05 1.78
C GLY A 55 -15.40 4.39 2.44
N TRP A 56 -14.55 4.40 3.48
CA TRP A 56 -14.19 5.64 4.19
C TRP A 56 -13.38 6.58 3.30
N ARG A 57 -14.07 7.55 2.68
CA ARG A 57 -13.47 8.49 1.73
C ARG A 57 -12.37 9.35 2.32
N ALA A 58 -12.52 9.81 3.56
CA ALA A 58 -11.50 10.59 4.25
C ALA A 58 -10.19 9.80 4.41
N LEU A 59 -10.29 8.51 4.74
CA LEU A 59 -9.13 7.62 4.80
C LEU A 59 -8.49 7.46 3.41
N GLY A 60 -9.27 7.40 2.34
CA GLY A 60 -8.76 7.40 0.97
C GLY A 60 -7.83 8.57 0.66
N PHE A 61 -8.16 9.78 1.12
CA PHE A 61 -7.31 10.96 0.96
C PHE A 61 -5.98 10.87 1.72
N VAL A 62 -5.93 10.10 2.81
CA VAL A 62 -4.70 9.86 3.58
C VAL A 62 -3.88 8.74 2.94
N VAL A 63 -4.52 7.63 2.57
CA VAL A 63 -3.84 6.47 1.98
C VAL A 63 -3.23 6.82 0.62
N PHE A 64 -3.91 7.62 -0.19
CA PHE A 64 -3.43 7.99 -1.53
C PHE A 64 -2.00 8.57 -1.57
N PRO A 65 -1.68 9.67 -0.86
CA PRO A 65 -0.31 10.20 -0.83
C PRO A 65 0.68 9.26 -0.14
N VAL A 66 0.22 8.46 0.84
CA VAL A 66 1.07 7.46 1.51
C VAL A 66 1.52 6.38 0.52
N MET A 67 0.64 5.88 -0.35
CA MET A 67 1.01 4.91 -1.39
C MET A 67 2.02 5.50 -2.39
N LEU A 68 1.83 6.76 -2.80
CA LEU A 68 2.76 7.42 -3.73
C LEU A 68 4.13 7.65 -3.09
N GLY A 69 4.16 8.17 -1.86
CA GLY A 69 5.40 8.38 -1.10
C GLY A 69 6.12 7.07 -0.79
N GLY A 70 5.38 6.05 -0.34
CA GLY A 70 5.89 4.70 -0.07
C GLY A 70 6.53 4.07 -1.30
N SER A 71 5.86 4.15 -2.46
CA SER A 71 6.40 3.69 -3.74
C SER A 71 7.72 4.38 -4.10
N LEU A 72 7.81 5.70 -3.92
CA LEU A 72 9.00 6.46 -4.23
C LEU A 72 10.16 6.12 -3.29
N ILE A 73 9.89 5.97 -1.99
CA ILE A 73 10.87 5.55 -0.99
C ILE A 73 11.39 4.14 -1.32
N CYS A 74 10.50 3.20 -1.64
CA CYS A 74 10.88 1.85 -2.05
C CYS A 74 11.73 1.86 -3.32
N TYR A 75 11.35 2.66 -4.32
CA TYR A 75 12.11 2.79 -5.57
C TYR A 75 13.51 3.38 -5.32
N ALA A 76 13.61 4.43 -4.50
CA ALA A 76 14.90 5.05 -4.15
C ALA A 76 15.81 4.10 -3.35
N ALA A 77 15.23 3.22 -2.54
CA ALA A 77 15.97 2.20 -1.80
C ALA A 77 16.32 0.96 -2.66
N TRP A 78 15.68 0.78 -3.81
CA TRP A 78 15.86 -0.41 -4.64
C TRP A 78 17.28 -0.47 -5.23
N GLY A 79 17.98 -1.59 -4.98
CA GLY A 79 19.38 -1.75 -5.38
C GLY A 79 20.40 -1.08 -4.44
N SER A 80 19.94 -0.41 -3.38
CA SER A 80 20.81 0.15 -2.35
C SER A 80 21.26 -0.91 -1.33
N GLN A 81 22.36 -0.62 -0.62
CA GLN A 81 22.82 -1.47 0.50
C GLN A 81 21.83 -1.49 1.67
N ILE A 82 21.02 -0.44 1.84
CA ILE A 82 20.01 -0.34 2.90
C ILE A 82 18.94 -1.42 2.71
N ALA A 83 18.50 -1.65 1.47
CA ALA A 83 17.46 -2.63 1.16
C ALA A 83 18.03 -3.99 0.72
N ALA A 84 19.36 -4.17 0.70
CA ALA A 84 20.01 -5.40 0.27
C ALA A 84 19.54 -6.67 1.01
N PRO A 85 19.19 -6.62 2.31
CA PRO A 85 18.62 -7.78 3.01
C PRO A 85 17.23 -8.18 2.50
N ILE A 86 16.48 -7.29 1.85
CA ILE A 86 15.13 -7.56 1.36
C ILE A 86 15.21 -8.06 -0.09
N PRO A 87 14.58 -9.21 -0.44
CA PRO A 87 14.54 -9.67 -1.82
C PRO A 87 13.93 -8.62 -2.76
N GLY A 88 14.61 -8.31 -3.86
CA GLY A 88 14.19 -7.22 -4.76
C GLY A 88 12.77 -7.36 -5.31
N TRP A 89 12.25 -8.59 -5.46
CA TRP A 89 10.88 -8.84 -5.89
C TRP A 89 9.83 -8.41 -4.85
N ILE A 90 10.17 -8.40 -3.55
CA ILE A 90 9.29 -7.86 -2.50
C ILE A 90 9.15 -6.36 -2.68
N ILE A 91 10.27 -5.65 -2.90
CA ILE A 91 10.28 -4.20 -3.11
C ILE A 91 9.46 -3.84 -4.36
N LEU A 92 9.68 -4.55 -5.47
CA LEU A 92 8.90 -4.35 -6.69
C LEU A 92 7.41 -4.68 -6.49
N GLY A 93 7.11 -5.73 -5.73
CA GLY A 93 5.73 -6.09 -5.38
C GLY A 93 5.03 -5.00 -4.57
N ILE A 94 5.72 -4.41 -3.59
CA ILE A 94 5.21 -3.29 -2.78
C ILE A 94 4.92 -2.10 -3.70
N ILE A 95 5.88 -1.70 -4.54
CA ILE A 95 5.70 -0.59 -5.49
C ILE A 95 4.50 -0.85 -6.40
N ALA A 96 4.39 -2.04 -7.00
CA ALA A 96 3.29 -2.36 -7.89
C ALA A 96 1.93 -2.32 -7.17
N ALA A 97 1.85 -2.85 -5.94
CA ALA A 97 0.63 -2.85 -5.14
C ALA A 97 0.23 -1.44 -4.68
N ASP A 98 1.19 -0.63 -4.25
CA ASP A 98 0.99 0.77 -3.85
C ASP A 98 0.50 1.61 -5.04
N LEU A 99 1.14 1.50 -6.20
CA LEU A 99 0.72 2.21 -7.42
C LEU A 99 -0.67 1.78 -7.89
N ALA A 100 -0.99 0.48 -7.81
CA ALA A 100 -2.34 0.00 -8.12
C ALA A 100 -3.38 0.56 -7.15
N CYS A 101 -3.09 0.57 -5.85
CA CYS A 101 -3.95 1.18 -4.84
C CYS A 101 -4.17 2.67 -5.12
N ALA A 102 -3.09 3.41 -5.38
CA ALA A 102 -3.13 4.83 -5.70
C ALA A 102 -3.95 5.11 -6.96
N ALA A 103 -3.81 4.31 -8.02
CA ALA A 103 -4.59 4.46 -9.24
C ALA A 103 -6.10 4.27 -9.00
N PHE A 104 -6.49 3.27 -8.21
CA PHE A 104 -7.90 3.07 -7.85
C PHE A 104 -8.43 4.21 -6.97
N LEU A 105 -7.67 4.64 -5.97
CA LEU A 105 -8.03 5.78 -5.11
C LEU A 105 -8.15 7.07 -5.91
N PHE A 106 -7.23 7.35 -6.84
CA PHE A 106 -7.31 8.52 -7.70
C PHE A 106 -8.64 8.57 -8.46
N ARG A 107 -9.05 7.44 -9.05
CA ARG A 107 -10.32 7.34 -9.77
C ARG A 107 -11.51 7.62 -8.85
N ILE A 108 -11.52 7.07 -7.64
CA ILE A 108 -12.63 7.24 -6.69
C ILE A 108 -12.68 8.68 -6.15
N LEU A 109 -11.52 9.25 -5.81
CA LEU A 109 -11.43 10.54 -5.14
C LEU A 109 -11.65 11.71 -6.11
N TRP A 110 -11.22 11.60 -7.38
CA TRP A 110 -11.33 12.72 -8.32
C TRP A 110 -12.27 12.49 -9.51
N ARG A 111 -12.73 11.26 -9.78
CA ARG A 111 -13.59 10.96 -10.94
C ARG A 111 -14.96 10.40 -10.59
N SER A 112 -15.23 10.03 -9.33
CA SER A 112 -16.56 9.65 -8.89
C SER A 112 -17.32 10.88 -8.33
N PRO A 113 -18.58 11.12 -8.76
CA PRO A 113 -19.42 12.15 -8.15
C PRO A 113 -19.58 11.90 -6.65
N VAL A 114 -19.53 12.95 -5.82
CA VAL A 114 -19.87 12.84 -4.40
C VAL A 114 -21.38 12.64 -4.29
N THR A 115 -21.84 11.40 -4.26
CA THR A 115 -23.23 11.10 -3.86
C THR A 115 -23.26 11.16 -2.34
N GLY A 116 -23.78 12.27 -1.80
CA GLY A 116 -24.10 12.43 -0.39
C GLY A 116 -25.21 11.49 0.06
#